data_AF-A0A838JRZ9-F1
#
_entry.id   AF-A0A838JRZ9-F1
#
_cell.length_a   1.000
_cell.length_b   1.000
_cell.length_c   1.000
_cell.angle_alpha   90.00
_cell.angle_beta   90.00
_cell.angle_gamma   90.00
#
_symmetry.space_group_name_H-M   'P 1'
#
loop_
_entity.id
_entity.type
_entity.pdbx_description
1 polymer ?
#
loop_
_entity_poly.entity_id
_entity_poly.type
_entity_poly.pdbx_seq_one_letter_code
_entity_poly.pdbx_strand_id
1 'polypeptide(L)'
;MRKLILVTVLVLMMVPLVAAAAYAGNQIIRCSGIPCIATGQQDLVYERAGNGLNDKIYLKGGSDQVRANGYTRDRDLIYGGKGYDLIYVNDGDTNDRIRGGAGNDKCYVDSRREVVSGCSSVIVR
;
A
#
# COMPACT_ATOMS: atom_id res chain seq x y z
N MET A 1 47.83 -15.86 -45.91
CA MET A 1 47.62 -16.22 -44.49
C MET A 1 46.42 -15.41 -44.00
N ARG A 2 45.17 -15.87 -44.20
CA ARG A 2 44.46 -16.90 -43.44
C ARG A 2 44.40 -16.59 -41.94
N LYS A 3 43.18 -16.26 -41.49
CA LYS A 3 42.61 -16.58 -40.17
C LYS A 3 43.05 -15.74 -38.96
N LEU A 4 42.81 -14.43 -38.94
CA LEU A 4 42.85 -13.68 -37.67
C LEU A 4 41.68 -12.73 -37.40
N ILE A 5 40.69 -12.60 -38.30
CA ILE A 5 39.61 -11.61 -38.14
C ILE A 5 38.32 -12.19 -37.51
N LEU A 6 38.18 -13.51 -37.31
CA LEU A 6 36.85 -14.10 -37.07
C LEU A 6 36.61 -14.82 -35.73
N VAL A 7 37.50 -14.72 -34.73
CA VAL A 7 37.33 -15.49 -33.46
C VAL A 7 37.08 -14.60 -32.22
N THR A 8 37.32 -13.29 -32.29
CA THR A 8 37.12 -12.40 -31.13
C THR A 8 35.70 -11.82 -30.99
N VAL A 9 34.82 -12.02 -31.97
CA VAL A 9 33.42 -11.52 -31.92
C VAL A 9 32.46 -12.56 -31.31
N LEU A 10 32.90 -13.80 -31.07
CA LEU A 10 32.02 -14.89 -30.60
C LEU A 10 32.15 -15.20 -29.10
N VAL A 11 32.71 -14.29 -28.30
CA VAL A 11 32.80 -14.43 -26.85
C VAL A 11 31.65 -13.65 -26.22
N LEU A 12 30.57 -14.37 -25.92
CA LEU A 12 29.61 -14.06 -24.86
C LEU A 12 28.76 -12.78 -25.02
N MET A 13 28.14 -12.58 -26.18
CA MET A 13 26.82 -11.91 -26.23
C MET A 13 25.68 -12.83 -25.72
N MET A 14 25.96 -13.65 -24.69
CA MET A 14 24.90 -14.10 -23.80
C MET A 14 24.60 -12.93 -22.87
N VAL A 15 23.80 -11.99 -23.37
CA VAL A 15 23.05 -11.11 -22.49
C VAL A 15 22.13 -12.03 -21.70
N PRO A 16 22.30 -12.20 -20.37
CA PRO A 16 21.24 -12.84 -19.61
C PRO A 16 20.02 -11.94 -19.79
N LEU A 17 19.00 -12.42 -20.50
CA LEU A 17 17.64 -11.93 -20.34
C LEU A 17 17.29 -12.24 -18.88
N VAL A 18 17.66 -11.34 -17.98
CA VAL A 18 17.12 -11.35 -16.62
C VAL A 18 15.67 -10.97 -16.81
N ALA A 19 14.81 -11.99 -16.95
CA ALA A 19 13.38 -11.80 -16.84
C ALA A 19 13.16 -11.12 -15.49
N ALA A 20 12.77 -9.85 -15.53
CA ALA A 20 12.28 -9.16 -14.35
C ALA A 20 11.01 -9.91 -13.93
N ALA A 21 11.16 -10.85 -13.00
CA ALA A 21 10.02 -11.45 -12.35
C ALA A 21 9.26 -10.31 -11.66
N ALA A 22 8.06 -10.01 -12.16
CA ALA A 22 7.13 -9.17 -11.43
C ALA A 22 6.81 -9.93 -10.14
N TYR A 23 7.40 -9.50 -9.03
CA TYR A 23 7.11 -10.06 -7.72
C TYR A 23 5.65 -9.71 -7.39
N ALA A 24 4.75 -10.69 -7.58
CA ALA A 24 3.34 -10.61 -7.19
C ALA A 24 3.19 -10.90 -5.68
N GLY A 25 3.98 -10.22 -4.85
CA GLY A 25 3.90 -10.30 -3.40
C GLY A 25 3.44 -8.97 -2.83
N ASN A 26 2.70 -9.01 -1.72
CA ASN A 26 2.24 -7.80 -1.03
C ASN A 26 3.46 -6.94 -0.66
N GLN A 27 3.55 -5.73 -1.22
CA GLN A 27 4.65 -4.83 -0.90
C GLN A 27 4.40 -4.19 0.47
N ILE A 28 5.38 -4.24 1.36
CA ILE A 28 5.29 -3.61 2.67
C ILE A 28 5.71 -2.14 2.54
N ILE A 29 4.81 -1.23 2.91
CA ILE A 29 5.04 0.22 2.92
C ILE A 29 4.89 0.68 4.36
N ARG A 30 5.94 1.30 4.91
CA ARG A 30 5.84 2.01 6.18
C ARG A 30 5.92 3.49 5.92
N CYS A 31 4.87 4.22 6.29
CA CYS A 31 4.80 5.65 6.08
C CYS A 31 5.96 6.34 6.80
N SER A 32 6.61 7.26 6.09
CA SER A 32 7.75 8.04 6.58
C SER A 32 7.50 9.54 6.49
N GLY A 33 6.44 9.96 5.81
CA GLY A 33 6.05 11.36 5.64
C GLY A 33 4.58 11.48 5.24
N ILE A 34 4.13 12.73 5.10
CA ILE A 34 2.75 13.08 4.75
C ILE A 34 2.77 13.84 3.41
N PRO A 35 2.07 13.38 2.36
CA PRO A 35 1.28 12.15 2.32
C PRO A 35 2.15 10.89 2.17
N CYS A 36 1.61 9.79 2.66
CA CYS A 36 2.06 8.43 2.38
C CYS A 36 1.29 7.89 1.17
N ILE A 37 1.99 7.40 0.17
CA ILE A 37 1.39 7.01 -1.10
C ILE A 37 1.78 5.57 -1.41
N ALA A 38 0.77 4.71 -1.55
CA ALA A 38 0.93 3.32 -1.92
C ALA A 38 1.27 3.15 -3.41
N THR A 39 1.59 1.93 -3.80
CA THR A 39 2.09 1.63 -5.15
C THR A 39 0.98 1.55 -6.18
N GLY A 40 -0.24 1.23 -5.74
CA GLY A 40 -1.35 0.90 -6.63
C GLY A 40 -1.40 -0.59 -7.02
N GLN A 41 -0.53 -1.41 -6.43
CA GLN A 41 -0.62 -2.87 -6.40
C GLN A 41 -1.19 -3.30 -5.05
N GLN A 42 -1.26 -4.61 -4.78
CA GLN A 42 -1.58 -5.09 -3.44
C GLN A 42 -0.45 -4.74 -2.47
N ASP A 43 -0.73 -3.83 -1.54
CA ASP A 43 0.19 -3.31 -0.55
C ASP A 43 -0.24 -3.70 0.88
N LEU A 44 0.75 -3.81 1.78
CA LEU A 44 0.56 -3.76 3.22
C LEU A 44 1.14 -2.45 3.73
N VAL A 45 0.27 -1.51 4.06
CA VAL A 45 0.62 -0.15 4.45
C VAL A 45 0.52 0.00 5.97
N TYR A 46 1.57 0.51 6.59
CA TYR A 46 1.62 0.91 7.99
C TYR A 46 1.73 2.43 8.09
N GLU A 47 0.96 3.04 8.98
CA GLU A 47 1.13 4.43 9.43
C GLU A 47 2.56 4.72 9.97
N ARG A 48 2.86 5.99 10.22
CA ARG A 48 4.11 6.42 10.85
C ARG A 48 4.16 5.93 12.29
N ALA A 49 5.37 5.63 12.74
CA ALA A 49 5.56 5.20 14.12
C ALA A 49 5.49 6.37 15.11
N GLY A 50 4.42 6.41 15.93
CA GLY A 50 4.33 7.29 17.09
C GLY A 50 2.92 7.82 17.34
N ASN A 51 2.53 7.91 18.62
CA ASN A 51 1.23 8.44 19.03
C ASN A 51 1.07 9.93 18.70
N GLY A 52 -0.09 10.30 18.15
CA GLY A 52 -0.43 11.68 17.83
C GLY A 52 0.17 12.18 16.52
N LEU A 53 0.50 11.26 15.62
CA LEU A 53 1.09 11.54 14.31
C LEU A 53 0.05 11.38 13.21
N ASN A 54 -0.80 12.38 13.05
CA ASN A 54 -1.80 12.42 11.97
C ASN A 54 -1.22 12.06 10.60
N ASP A 55 -1.76 11.03 9.97
CA ASP A 55 -1.33 10.56 8.66
C ASP A 55 -2.33 10.85 7.54
N LYS A 56 -1.79 10.82 6.32
CA LYS A 56 -2.57 10.93 5.09
C LYS A 56 -2.11 9.87 4.12
N ILE A 57 -2.92 8.84 3.95
CA ILE A 57 -2.58 7.62 3.20
C ILE A 57 -3.42 7.55 1.93
N TYR A 58 -2.75 7.36 0.78
CA TYR A 58 -3.40 7.18 -0.52
C TYR A 58 -3.04 5.82 -1.12
N LEU A 59 -4.04 4.97 -1.34
CA LEU A 59 -3.83 3.60 -1.85
C LEU A 59 -3.68 3.50 -3.38
N LYS A 60 -4.31 4.42 -4.13
CA LYS A 60 -4.42 4.42 -5.61
C LYS A 60 -5.23 3.24 -6.18
N GLY A 61 -4.98 2.01 -5.75
CA GLY A 61 -5.69 0.79 -6.14
C GLY A 61 -4.91 -0.47 -5.75
N GLY A 62 -5.44 -1.65 -6.06
CA GLY A 62 -4.92 -2.89 -5.49
C GLY A 62 -5.87 -3.42 -4.42
N SER A 63 -5.58 -4.57 -3.83
CA SER A 63 -6.38 -5.08 -2.70
C SER A 63 -5.54 -4.96 -1.44
N ASP A 64 -5.60 -3.79 -0.82
CA ASP A 64 -4.61 -3.37 0.16
C ASP A 64 -4.98 -3.77 1.59
N GLN A 65 -3.98 -3.78 2.46
CA GLN A 65 -4.16 -3.83 3.91
C GLN A 65 -3.55 -2.60 4.53
N VAL A 66 -4.34 -1.79 5.22
CA VAL A 66 -3.87 -0.58 5.92
C VAL A 66 -3.93 -0.78 7.43
N ARG A 67 -2.79 -0.62 8.08
CA ARG A 67 -2.61 -0.64 9.53
C ARG A 67 -2.34 0.79 10.00
N ALA A 68 -3.42 1.51 10.26
CA ALA A 68 -3.45 2.84 10.85
C ALA A 68 -4.11 2.79 12.24
N ASN A 69 -3.83 1.71 12.96
CA ASN A 69 -4.43 1.36 14.24
C ASN A 69 -3.38 0.92 15.28
N GLY A 70 -2.11 1.20 14.99
CA GLY A 70 -0.94 0.84 15.80
C GLY A 70 -0.51 1.94 16.77
N TYR A 71 -0.90 3.19 16.49
CA TYR A 71 -0.65 4.35 17.33
C TYR A 71 -1.95 5.11 17.59
N THR A 72 -1.98 5.93 18.64
CA THR A 72 -3.22 6.60 19.10
C THR A 72 -3.08 8.09 19.38
N ARG A 73 -4.22 8.78 19.52
CA ARG A 73 -4.38 10.24 19.70
C ARG A 73 -4.06 11.01 18.43
N ASP A 74 -4.30 10.39 17.28
CA ASP A 74 -4.05 10.90 15.95
C ASP A 74 -5.35 11.38 15.28
N ARG A 75 -5.19 11.74 14.02
CA ARG A 75 -6.24 11.69 13.02
C ARG A 75 -5.62 11.24 11.72
N ASP A 76 -5.99 10.05 11.31
CA ASP A 76 -5.57 9.47 10.05
C ASP A 76 -6.62 9.64 8.98
N LEU A 77 -6.15 10.06 7.81
CA LEU A 77 -6.97 10.26 6.63
C LEU A 77 -6.59 9.20 5.60
N ILE A 78 -7.49 8.26 5.37
CA ILE A 78 -7.28 7.16 4.44
C ILE A 78 -8.14 7.39 3.20
N TYR A 79 -7.47 7.43 2.06
CA TYR A 79 -8.07 7.54 0.74
C TYR A 79 -7.75 6.25 -0.01
N GLY A 80 -8.71 5.34 -0.01
CA GLY A 80 -8.66 4.08 -0.72
C GLY A 80 -8.70 4.25 -2.23
N GLY A 81 -8.50 3.13 -2.92
CA GLY A 81 -8.35 3.06 -4.36
C GLY A 81 -9.48 2.27 -5.01
N LYS A 82 -9.17 1.63 -6.14
CA LYS A 82 -9.97 0.53 -6.65
C LYS A 82 -9.47 -0.78 -6.06
N GLY A 83 -10.37 -1.68 -5.65
CA GLY A 83 -10.04 -3.05 -5.29
C GLY A 83 -10.73 -3.48 -4.02
N TYR A 84 -10.21 -4.51 -3.34
CA TYR A 84 -10.74 -4.95 -2.06
C TYR A 84 -9.76 -4.55 -0.96
N ASP A 85 -10.07 -3.46 -0.26
CA ASP A 85 -9.20 -2.91 0.78
C ASP A 85 -9.66 -3.37 2.17
N LEU A 86 -8.69 -3.75 3.00
CA LEU A 86 -8.87 -4.00 4.44
C LEU A 86 -8.23 -2.84 5.21
N ILE A 87 -9.05 -1.98 5.76
CA ILE A 87 -8.61 -0.74 6.40
C ILE A 87 -8.85 -0.85 7.91
N TYR A 88 -7.80 -0.72 8.71
CA TYR A 88 -7.86 -0.73 10.16
C TYR A 88 -7.44 0.64 10.69
N VAL A 89 -8.38 1.32 11.36
CA VAL A 89 -8.18 2.60 12.08
C VAL A 89 -8.69 2.53 13.52
N ASN A 90 -9.02 1.34 14.00
CA ASN A 90 -9.62 1.14 15.31
C ASN A 90 -8.54 1.15 16.42
N ASP A 91 -7.91 2.30 16.60
CA ASP A 91 -6.76 2.58 17.46
C ASP A 91 -7.13 2.91 18.93
N GLY A 92 -8.41 3.06 19.23
CA GLY A 92 -8.92 3.40 20.55
C GLY A 92 -9.37 4.85 20.71
N ASP A 93 -9.28 5.68 19.66
CA ASP A 93 -10.01 6.93 19.57
C ASP A 93 -11.06 6.91 18.47
N THR A 94 -11.51 8.04 17.97
CA THR A 94 -12.62 8.09 16.99
C THR A 94 -12.48 9.30 16.04
N ASN A 95 -11.23 9.68 15.78
CA ASN A 95 -10.86 10.89 15.06
C ASN A 95 -10.63 10.65 13.57
N ASP A 96 -10.53 9.39 13.15
CA ASP A 96 -10.07 9.02 11.82
C ASP A 96 -11.13 9.25 10.75
N ARG A 97 -10.68 9.29 9.50
CA ARG A 97 -11.54 9.51 8.34
C ARG A 97 -11.14 8.60 7.19
N ILE A 98 -12.04 7.69 6.83
CA ILE A 98 -11.85 6.75 5.72
C ILE A 98 -12.77 7.08 4.56
N ARG A 99 -12.18 7.18 3.37
CA ARG A 99 -12.87 7.04 2.09
C ARG A 99 -12.36 5.76 1.43
N GLY A 100 -13.11 4.66 1.56
CA GLY A 100 -12.68 3.31 1.14
C GLY A 100 -12.39 3.17 -0.36
N GLY A 101 -12.98 4.03 -1.19
CA GLY A 101 -12.79 3.98 -2.63
C GLY A 101 -13.84 3.12 -3.30
N ALA A 102 -13.46 2.48 -4.41
CA ALA A 102 -14.33 1.67 -5.23
C ALA A 102 -14.00 0.19 -5.06
N GLY A 103 -14.96 -0.57 -4.55
CA GLY A 103 -14.87 -2.02 -4.43
C GLY A 103 -15.51 -2.49 -3.13
N ASN A 104 -15.22 -3.73 -2.77
CA ASN A 104 -15.88 -4.41 -1.65
C ASN A 104 -15.14 -4.20 -0.32
N ASP A 105 -14.80 -2.96 -0.01
CA ASP A 105 -13.87 -2.63 1.06
C ASP A 105 -14.44 -2.92 2.46
N LYS A 106 -13.56 -3.35 3.38
CA LYS A 106 -13.90 -3.55 4.79
C LYS A 106 -13.09 -2.62 5.66
N CYS A 107 -13.80 -1.92 6.53
CA CYS A 107 -13.23 -0.93 7.43
C CYS A 107 -13.50 -1.32 8.88
N TYR A 108 -12.44 -1.45 9.66
CA TYR A 108 -12.45 -1.68 11.09
C TYR A 108 -12.21 -0.33 11.77
N VAL A 109 -13.21 0.13 12.51
CA VAL A 109 -13.28 1.48 13.09
C VAL A 109 -13.72 1.38 14.55
N ASP A 110 -13.43 2.41 15.34
CA ASP A 110 -14.00 2.54 16.69
C ASP A 110 -15.39 3.21 16.64
N SER A 111 -15.70 3.94 15.56
CA SER A 111 -17.01 4.51 15.34
C SER A 111 -17.39 4.61 13.86
N ARG A 112 -18.66 4.33 13.54
CA ARG A 112 -19.17 4.48 12.16
C ARG A 112 -18.95 5.87 11.55
N ARG A 113 -18.79 6.92 12.37
CA ARG A 113 -18.56 8.29 11.89
C ARG A 113 -17.20 8.51 11.22
N GLU A 114 -16.27 7.59 11.47
CA GLU A 114 -14.93 7.63 10.89
C GLU A 114 -14.98 7.23 9.42
N VAL A 115 -16.00 6.44 9.04
CA VAL A 115 -16.27 6.13 7.64
C VAL A 115 -17.01 7.30 7.00
N VAL A 116 -16.33 7.97 6.07
CA VAL A 116 -16.92 9.03 5.24
C VAL A 116 -17.70 8.43 4.09
N SER A 117 -17.10 7.46 3.38
CA SER A 117 -17.71 6.79 2.22
C SER A 117 -16.90 5.56 1.79
N GLY A 118 -17.44 4.75 0.89
CA GLY A 118 -16.66 3.73 0.16
C GLY A 118 -16.30 2.47 0.94
N CYS A 119 -16.65 2.35 2.22
CA CYS A 119 -16.55 1.07 2.93
C CYS A 119 -17.83 0.26 2.72
N SER A 120 -17.73 -0.87 2.01
CA SER A 120 -18.85 -1.79 1.79
C SER A 120 -19.27 -2.52 3.08
N SER A 121 -18.31 -2.80 3.96
CA SER A 121 -18.56 -3.36 5.30
C SER A 121 -17.85 -2.53 6.36
N VAL A 122 -18.58 -2.11 7.38
CA VAL A 122 -18.04 -1.38 8.53
C VAL A 122 -18.19 -2.23 9.77
N ILE A 123 -17.05 -2.63 10.35
CA ILE A 123 -16.96 -3.37 11.60
C ILE A 123 -16.57 -2.37 12.69
N VAL A 124 -17.45 -2.21 13.67
CA VAL A 124 -17.21 -1.35 14.83
C VAL A 124 -16.73 -2.22 15.98
N ARG A 125 -15.64 -1.81 16.64
CA ARG A 125 -15.13 -2.46 17.85
C ARG A 125 -16.02 -2.20 19.06
#